data_AF-A0A963XBS2-F1
#
_entry.id   AF-A0A963XBS2-F1
#
_cell.length_a   1.000
_cell.length_b   1.000
_cell.length_c   1.000
_cell.angle_alpha   90.00
_cell.angle_beta   90.00
_cell.angle_gamma   90.00
#
_symmetry.space_group_name_H-M   'P 1'
#
loop_
_entity.id
_entity.type
_entity.pdbx_description
1 polymer ?
#
loop_
_entity_poly.entity_id
_entity_poly.type
_entity_poly.pdbx_seq_one_letter_code
_entity_poly.pdbx_strand_id
1 'polypeptide(L)' 'MPDVSRLEALKSKHAELESMISEEERRPSPDYALVHELKRKKLQIKDQLQKVSIH' A
#
# COMPACT_ATOMS: atom_id res chain seq x y z
N MET A 1 3.23 3.82 -24.61
CA MET A 1 3.74 3.32 -23.31
C MET A 1 3.07 4.10 -22.17
N PRO A 2 1.93 3.66 -21.63
CA PRO A 2 1.25 4.35 -20.52
C PRO A 2 1.03 3.51 -19.24
N ASP A 3 1.41 2.23 -19.20
CA ASP A 3 1.11 1.37 -18.04
C ASP A 3 1.99 1.68 -16.82
N VAL A 4 3.26 2.01 -17.07
CA VAL A 4 4.28 2.22 -16.02
C VAL A 4 3.91 3.39 -15.09
N SER A 5 3.36 4.49 -15.62
CA SER A 5 3.01 5.67 -14.82
C SER A 5 1.82 5.42 -13.87
N ARG A 6 0.86 4.59 -14.26
CA ARG A 6 -0.26 4.20 -13.37
C ARG A 6 0.23 3.27 -12.27
N LEU A 7 1.16 2.39 -12.63
CA LEU A 7 1.84 1.47 -11.74
C LEU A 7 2.68 2.23 -10.71
N GLU A 8 3.48 3.20 -11.13
CA GLU A 8 4.28 4.05 -10.25
C GLU A 8 3.42 4.87 -9.28
N ALA A 9 2.32 5.47 -9.74
CA ALA A 9 1.43 6.24 -8.88
C ALA A 9 0.79 5.39 -7.76
N LEU A 10 0.37 4.16 -8.09
CA LEU A 10 -0.17 3.23 -7.10
C LEU A 10 0.92 2.69 -6.17
N LYS A 11 2.13 2.47 -6.68
CA LYS A 11 3.29 1.99 -5.91
C LYS A 11 3.79 3.06 -4.92
N SER A 12 3.77 4.32 -5.31
CA SER A 12 4.07 5.45 -4.41
C SER A 12 3.04 5.56 -3.28
N LYS A 13 1.72 5.50 -3.61
CA LYS A 13 0.66 5.45 -2.59
C LYS A 13 0.80 4.26 -1.64
N HIS A 14 1.21 3.12 -2.18
CA HIS A 14 1.46 1.91 -1.39
C HIS A 14 2.66 2.08 -0.46
N ALA A 15 3.77 2.65 -0.94
CA ALA A 15 4.97 2.92 -0.12
C ALA A 15 4.69 3.92 1.01
N GLU A 16 3.81 4.89 0.77
CA GLU A 16 3.37 5.87 1.77
C GLU A 16 2.53 5.18 2.87
N LEU A 17 1.55 4.36 2.47
CA LEU A 17 0.78 3.53 3.40
C LEU A 17 1.66 2.57 4.21
N GLU A 18 2.67 1.96 3.59
CA GLU A 18 3.66 1.11 4.29
C GLU A 18 4.50 1.85 5.32
N SER A 19 4.93 3.07 5.00
CA SER A 19 5.67 3.91 5.95
C SER A 19 4.79 4.26 7.14
N MET A 20 3.53 4.67 6.89
CA MET A 20 2.58 4.97 7.97
C MET A 20 2.31 3.74 8.85
N ILE A 21 2.16 2.56 8.25
CA ILE A 21 2.04 1.30 8.99
C ILE A 21 3.28 1.04 9.85
N SER A 22 4.47 1.16 9.26
CA SER A 22 5.73 0.86 9.95
C SER A 22 6.02 1.84 11.07
N GLU A 23 5.61 3.10 10.93
CA GLU A 23 5.66 4.11 12.00
C GLU A 23 4.68 3.79 13.12
N GLU A 24 3.44 3.42 12.80
CA GLU A 24 2.44 3.07 13.81
C GLU A 24 2.76 1.74 14.52
N GLU A 25 3.29 0.73 13.80
CA GLU A 25 3.82 -0.52 14.39
C GLU A 25 5.06 -0.29 15.26
N ARG A 26 5.84 0.76 14.98
CA ARG A 26 7.00 1.17 15.80
C ARG A 26 6.60 1.94 17.05
N ARG A 27 5.38 2.47 17.13
CA ARG A 27 4.94 3.16 18.34
C ARG A 27 4.76 2.15 19.49
N PRO A 28 5.10 2.54 20.73
CA PRO A 28 4.91 1.69 21.91
C PRO A 28 3.43 1.37 22.22
N SER A 29 2.49 2.06 21.57
CA SER A 29 1.06 1.68 21.50
C SER A 29 0.68 1.44 20.04
N PRO A 30 1.01 0.26 19.49
CA PRO A 30 0.69 -0.06 18.12
C PRO A 30 -0.82 -0.30 17.98
N ASP A 31 -1.44 0.47 17.10
CA ASP A 31 -2.85 0.33 16.77
C ASP A 31 -3.01 -0.83 15.77
N TYR A 32 -2.96 -2.06 16.30
CA TYR A 32 -2.97 -3.29 15.50
C TYR A 32 -4.15 -3.37 14.53
N ALA A 33 -5.31 -2.79 14.89
CA ALA A 33 -6.47 -2.72 14.01
C ALA A 33 -6.19 -1.85 12.78
N LEU A 34 -5.62 -0.66 12.99
CA LEU A 34 -5.25 0.29 11.94
C LEU A 34 -4.15 -0.29 11.05
N VAL A 35 -3.11 -0.86 11.65
CA VAL A 35 -2.01 -1.56 10.97
C VAL A 35 -2.53 -2.70 10.10
N HIS A 36 -3.47 -3.49 10.60
CA HIS A 36 -4.03 -4.63 9.89
C HIS A 36 -4.94 -4.19 8.73
N GLU A 37 -5.75 -3.14 8.93
CA GLU A 37 -6.52 -2.51 7.84
C GLU A 37 -5.61 -1.91 6.76
N LEU A 38 -4.56 -1.22 7.17
CA LEU A 38 -3.59 -0.62 6.26
C LEU A 38 -2.81 -1.70 5.49
N LYS A 39 -2.41 -2.81 6.14
CA LYS A 39 -1.82 -3.99 5.47
C LYS A 39 -2.78 -4.63 4.47
N ARG A 40 -4.08 -4.71 4.78
CA ARG A 40 -5.10 -5.17 3.81
C ARG A 40 -5.25 -4.21 2.64
N LYS A 41 -5.36 -2.90 2.88
CA LYS A 41 -5.46 -1.88 1.83
C LYS A 41 -4.23 -1.88 0.94
N LYS A 42 -3.05 -2.03 1.52
CA LYS A 42 -1.79 -2.26 0.82
C LYS A 42 -1.87 -3.49 -0.11
N LEU A 43 -2.35 -4.63 0.40
CA LEU A 43 -2.49 -5.85 -0.38
C LEU A 43 -3.50 -5.68 -1.53
N GLN A 44 -4.62 -4.97 -1.29
CA GLN A 44 -5.58 -4.63 -2.34
C GLN A 44 -5.01 -3.70 -3.40
N ILE A 45 -4.22 -2.68 -3.02
CA ILE A 45 -3.56 -1.79 -3.98
C ILE A 45 -2.57 -2.58 -4.83
N LYS A 46 -1.85 -3.54 -4.24
CA LYS A 46 -0.97 -4.45 -4.97
C LYS A 46 -1.74 -5.36 -5.95
N ASP A 47 -2.90 -5.86 -5.55
CA ASP A 47 -3.77 -6.67 -6.41
C ASP A 47 -4.37 -5.85 -7.55
N GLN A 48 -4.81 -4.62 -7.26
CA GLN A 48 -5.27 -3.66 -8.27
C GLN A 48 -4.14 -3.26 -9.21
N LEU A 49 -2.93 -3.06 -8.70
CA LEU A 49 -1.71 -2.85 -9.48
C LEU A 49 -1.46 -3.98 -10.48
N GLN A 50 -1.55 -5.22 -9.98
CA GLN A 50 -1.42 -6.41 -10.82
C GLN A 50 -2.52 -6.44 -11.89
N LYS A 51 -3.77 -6.17 -11.52
CA LYS A 51 -4.89 -6.11 -12.45
C LYS A 51 -4.72 -5.06 -13.54
N VAL A 52 -4.23 -3.87 -13.20
CA VAL A 52 -4.03 -2.80 -14.18
C VAL A 52 -2.87 -3.14 -15.11
N SER A 53 -1.80 -3.75 -14.62
CA SER A 53 -0.65 -4.12 -15.45
C SER A 53 -0.90 -5.30 -16.40
N ILE A 54 -1.94 -6.10 -16.15
CA ILE A 54 -2.32 -7.25 -16.99
C ILE A 54 -3.31 -6.84 -18.10
N HIS A 55 -3.81 -5.60 -18.12
CA HIS A 55 -4.80 -5.11 -19.10
C HIS A 55 -4.15 -4.21 -20.16
#